data_AF-F7ZE28-F1
#
_entry.id   AF-F7ZE28-F1
#
_cell.length_a   1.000
_cell.length_b   1.000
_cell.length_c   1.000
_cell.angle_alpha   90.00
_cell.angle_beta   90.00
_cell.angle_gamma   90.00
#
_symmetry.space_group_name_H-M   'P 1'
#
loop_
_entity.id
_entity.type
_entity.pdbx_description
1 polymer ?
#
loop_
_entity_poly.entity_id
_entity_poly.type
_entity_poly.pdbx_seq_one_letter_code
_entity_poly.pdbx_strand_id
1 'polypeptide(L)'
;MIERLGATENLSIARSVALGRDNAKGLLLGLAVGVALALSTIPVAAAGNGGSAFLVAQKPVKAPSGFNGLCARYDWVCSMSGTGSTLTSKQLELAKSVNRAVNKEVREIEDLRQYGKEEYWALPSYRGGDCEDLVLLKKKMLVERGVPSKLLLIATVLDRKLKSHAVLVLRTKSGDLVLDNLTNKVKPWKETGYTFLKLQNPKSLSRWDAVLAGGVISDRPTASR
;
A
#
# COMPACT_ATOMS: atom_id res chain seq x y z
N MET A 1 46.06 45.34 -0.85
CA MET A 1 46.83 46.28 -1.69
C MET A 1 46.19 46.23 -3.07
N ILE A 2 45.20 47.10 -3.35
CA ILE A 2 45.30 48.32 -4.20
C ILE A 2 45.94 47.95 -5.56
N GLU A 3 45.29 48.03 -6.73
CA GLU A 3 44.67 49.17 -7.45
C GLU A 3 43.47 48.67 -8.29
N ARG A 4 42.29 49.30 -8.42
CA ARG A 4 41.88 50.65 -8.89
C ARG A 4 42.13 50.95 -10.37
N LEU A 5 41.14 51.68 -10.93
CA LEU A 5 41.07 52.45 -12.19
C LEU A 5 40.47 51.68 -13.39
N GLY A 6 39.49 52.20 -14.14
CA GLY A 6 38.81 53.50 -14.16
C GLY A 6 37.62 53.38 -15.14
N ALA A 7 36.49 54.04 -14.88
CA ALA A 7 36.11 55.35 -15.47
C ALA A 7 35.61 55.17 -16.92
N THR A 8 34.46 55.65 -17.40
CA THR A 8 33.61 56.86 -17.19
C THR A 8 32.27 56.60 -17.92
N GLU A 9 31.09 56.92 -17.37
CA GLU A 9 30.30 58.17 -17.61
C GLU A 9 30.13 58.58 -19.10
N ASN A 10 29.02 59.05 -19.65
CA ASN A 10 27.64 59.34 -19.22
C ASN A 10 26.82 59.79 -20.45
N LEU A 11 25.49 59.85 -20.28
CA LEU A 11 24.52 60.78 -20.90
C LEU A 11 24.11 60.69 -22.39
N SER A 12 22.85 60.22 -22.56
CA SER A 12 21.64 61.01 -22.95
C SER A 12 21.50 61.68 -24.34
N ILE A 13 20.22 61.76 -24.72
CA ILE A 13 19.53 62.69 -25.65
C ILE A 13 19.14 62.15 -27.05
N ALA A 14 17.90 61.64 -27.09
CA ALA A 14 16.73 62.08 -27.87
C ALA A 14 16.81 62.55 -29.35
N ARG A 15 15.80 62.03 -30.09
CA ARG A 15 14.91 62.64 -31.10
C ARG A 15 15.37 62.89 -32.55
N SER A 16 14.82 62.02 -33.42
CA SER A 16 14.02 62.29 -34.63
C SER A 16 14.39 63.44 -35.57
N VAL A 17 14.72 63.11 -36.83
CA VAL A 17 14.27 63.81 -38.06
C VAL A 17 14.13 62.81 -39.23
N ALA A 18 13.10 63.07 -40.04
CA ALA A 18 12.57 62.34 -41.18
C ALA A 18 13.43 62.35 -42.46
N LEU A 19 13.09 61.46 -43.41
CA LEU A 19 12.78 61.72 -44.84
C LEU A 19 13.06 60.46 -45.68
N GLY A 20 12.13 60.07 -46.56
CA GLY A 20 12.41 59.02 -47.55
C GLY A 20 11.15 58.48 -48.20
N ARG A 21 10.85 58.96 -49.39
CA ARG A 21 9.63 58.76 -50.17
C ARG A 21 9.69 57.49 -51.02
N ASP A 22 8.49 57.09 -51.44
CA ASP A 22 8.15 56.44 -52.72
C ASP A 22 8.04 54.90 -52.81
N ASN A 23 6.86 54.55 -53.30
CA ASN A 23 6.37 53.23 -53.67
C ASN A 23 7.05 52.73 -54.96
N ALA A 24 7.44 51.46 -55.00
CA ALA A 24 7.42 50.67 -56.24
C ALA A 24 7.36 49.16 -55.94
N LYS A 25 6.38 48.51 -56.56
CA LYS A 25 6.08 47.08 -56.50
C LYS A 25 7.15 46.30 -57.29
N GLY A 26 7.61 45.16 -56.77
CA GLY A 26 8.54 44.32 -57.52
C GLY A 26 8.88 43.00 -56.82
N LEU A 27 8.04 42.00 -57.08
CA LEU A 27 8.36 40.58 -57.29
C LEU A 27 9.09 39.78 -56.18
N LEU A 28 8.33 38.84 -55.64
CA LEU A 28 8.70 37.75 -54.74
C LEU A 28 9.77 36.81 -55.33
N LEU A 29 10.87 36.59 -54.61
CA LEU A 29 11.54 35.29 -54.54
C LEU A 29 11.81 35.01 -53.05
N GLY A 30 10.99 34.14 -52.46
CA GLY A 30 11.11 33.75 -51.05
C GLY A 30 12.24 32.75 -50.85
N LEU A 31 13.23 33.12 -50.04
CA LEU A 31 14.05 32.16 -49.30
C LEU A 31 13.54 32.13 -47.86
N ALA A 32 12.59 31.23 -47.59
CA ALA A 32 12.22 30.91 -46.22
C ALA A 32 13.41 30.17 -45.59
N VAL A 33 14.16 30.84 -44.72
CA VAL A 33 15.09 30.18 -43.81
C VAL A 33 14.23 29.40 -42.81
N GLY A 34 13.99 28.12 -43.11
CA GLY A 34 13.34 27.18 -42.22
C GLY A 34 14.28 26.88 -41.05
N VAL A 35 14.10 27.58 -39.93
CA VAL A 35 14.69 27.16 -38.66
C VAL A 35 13.92 25.93 -38.21
N ALA A 36 14.43 24.74 -38.56
CA ALA A 36 13.94 23.49 -38.02
C ALA A 36 14.34 23.39 -36.55
N LEU A 37 13.47 23.83 -35.64
CA LEU A 37 13.54 23.44 -34.23
C LEU A 37 13.30 21.92 -34.18
N ALA A 38 14.38 21.15 -34.09
CA ALA A 38 14.29 19.75 -33.71
C ALA A 38 13.83 19.68 -32.26
N LEU A 39 12.53 19.49 -32.04
CA LEU A 39 12.00 19.13 -30.73
C LEU A 39 12.44 17.70 -30.43
N SER A 40 13.58 17.57 -29.75
CA SER A 40 14.00 16.33 -29.11
C SER A 40 12.96 15.94 -28.07
N THR A 41 12.05 15.03 -28.41
CA THR A 41 11.13 14.44 -27.44
C THR A 41 11.94 13.53 -26.52
N ILE A 42 12.30 14.03 -25.34
CA ILE A 42 12.87 13.21 -24.28
C ILE A 42 11.75 12.24 -23.86
N PRO A 43 11.94 10.91 -23.95
CA PRO A 43 10.96 9.98 -23.40
C PRO A 43 10.97 10.15 -21.89
N VAL A 44 9.94 10.77 -21.34
CA VAL A 44 9.69 10.74 -19.90
C VAL A 44 9.26 9.31 -19.60
N ALA A 45 10.19 8.50 -19.08
CA ALA A 45 9.84 7.25 -18.45
C ALA A 45 8.91 7.58 -17.29
N ALA A 46 7.64 7.19 -17.40
CA ALA A 46 6.72 7.24 -16.29
C ALA A 46 7.28 6.32 -15.20
N ALA A 47 7.91 6.91 -14.18
CA ALA A 47 8.19 6.22 -12.94
C ALA A 47 6.83 5.80 -12.37
N GLY A 48 6.45 4.54 -12.58
CA GLY A 48 5.26 3.98 -11.96
C GLY A 48 5.33 4.27 -10.47
N ASN A 49 4.22 4.74 -9.89
CA ASN A 49 4.06 4.98 -8.44
C ASN A 49 4.30 3.68 -7.65
N GLY A 50 5.56 3.29 -7.51
CA GLY A 50 6.00 1.98 -7.06
C GLY A 50 6.16 1.94 -5.55
N GLY A 51 5.09 2.16 -4.79
CA GLY A 51 5.13 1.81 -3.37
C GLY A 51 5.31 0.29 -3.20
N SER A 52 5.96 -0.15 -2.12
CA SER A 52 6.28 -1.56 -1.83
C SER A 52 5.12 -2.54 -2.08
N ALA A 53 5.39 -3.68 -2.71
CA ALA A 53 4.43 -4.80 -2.84
C ALA A 53 4.13 -5.50 -1.50
N PHE A 54 4.89 -5.17 -0.45
CA PHE A 54 4.78 -5.72 0.89
C PHE A 54 4.40 -4.64 1.91
N LEU A 55 3.63 -5.04 2.91
CA LEU A 55 3.40 -4.27 4.12
C LEU A 55 4.71 -4.21 4.92
N VAL A 56 5.23 -2.99 5.09
CA VAL A 56 6.50 -2.72 5.77
C VAL A 56 6.23 -2.34 7.22
N ALA A 57 6.79 -3.12 8.15
CA ALA A 57 6.75 -2.81 9.57
C ALA A 57 7.54 -1.52 9.87
N GLN A 58 6.93 -0.59 10.59
CA GLN A 58 7.54 0.69 10.97
C GLN A 58 8.15 0.61 12.38
N LYS A 59 7.32 0.23 13.36
CA LYS A 59 7.75 0.11 14.76
C LYS A 59 6.91 -0.90 15.54
N PRO A 60 7.47 -1.52 16.60
CA PRO A 60 6.70 -2.37 17.50
C PRO A 60 5.57 -1.61 18.19
N VAL A 61 4.41 -2.26 18.34
CA VAL A 61 3.23 -1.73 19.03
C VAL A 61 2.56 -2.81 19.89
N LYS A 62 1.64 -2.39 20.77
CA LYS A 62 0.75 -3.30 21.47
C LYS A 62 -0.20 -3.99 20.49
N ALA A 63 -0.44 -5.28 20.72
CA ALA A 63 -1.44 -6.06 20.03
C ALA A 63 -2.83 -5.41 20.14
N PRO A 64 -3.78 -5.72 19.22
CA PRO A 64 -5.19 -5.41 19.41
C PRO A 64 -5.69 -5.97 20.74
N SER A 65 -6.64 -5.29 21.40
CA SER A 65 -7.17 -5.70 22.70
C SER A 65 -7.73 -7.12 22.69
N GLY A 66 -8.45 -7.49 21.62
CA GLY A 66 -9.00 -8.84 21.44
C GLY A 66 -7.94 -9.94 21.32
N PHE A 67 -6.70 -9.61 20.93
CA PHE A 67 -5.61 -10.58 20.84
C PHE A 67 -5.04 -11.02 22.21
N ASN A 68 -5.38 -10.31 23.28
CA ASN A 68 -4.87 -10.61 24.62
C ASN A 68 -5.28 -12.02 25.07
N GLY A 69 -4.30 -12.83 25.49
CA GLY A 69 -4.51 -14.21 25.93
C GLY A 69 -4.76 -15.20 24.79
N LEU A 70 -4.83 -14.76 23.54
CA LEU A 70 -5.16 -15.61 22.40
C LEU A 70 -4.09 -16.66 22.12
N CYS A 71 -2.80 -16.31 22.23
CA CYS A 71 -1.70 -17.28 22.09
C CYS A 71 -1.78 -18.40 23.13
N ALA A 72 -2.22 -18.11 24.36
CA ALA A 72 -2.34 -19.10 25.41
C ALA A 72 -3.54 -20.04 25.17
N ARG A 73 -4.63 -19.52 24.58
CA ARG A 73 -5.81 -20.30 24.22
C ARG A 73 -5.61 -21.14 22.97
N TYR A 74 -4.91 -20.59 21.98
CA TYR A 74 -4.71 -21.15 20.66
C TYR A 74 -3.23 -21.03 20.25
N ASP A 75 -2.42 -22.01 20.66
CA ASP A 75 -0.97 -22.00 20.45
C ASP A 75 -0.58 -21.78 18.96
N TRP A 76 -1.32 -22.40 18.04
CA TRP A 76 -1.11 -22.28 16.59
C TRP A 76 -1.22 -20.85 16.03
N VAL A 77 -1.83 -19.91 16.78
CA VAL A 77 -1.90 -18.50 16.37
C VAL A 77 -0.50 -17.86 16.40
N CYS A 78 0.32 -18.25 17.38
CA CYS A 78 1.59 -17.60 17.71
C CYS A 78 2.80 -18.52 17.54
N SER A 79 2.58 -19.83 17.38
CA SER A 79 3.63 -20.81 17.12
C SER A 79 4.16 -20.73 15.69
N MET A 80 5.48 -20.79 15.57
CA MET A 80 6.16 -20.91 14.29
C MET A 80 6.06 -22.36 13.82
N SER A 81 5.29 -22.59 12.75
CA SER A 81 5.03 -23.91 12.21
C SER A 81 5.19 -23.92 10.68
N GLY A 82 5.36 -25.14 10.14
CA GLY A 82 5.60 -25.37 8.71
C GLY A 82 7.06 -25.15 8.29
N THR A 83 7.47 -25.83 7.24
CA THR A 83 8.81 -25.72 6.66
C THR A 83 8.79 -24.80 5.44
N GLY A 84 9.90 -24.10 5.19
CA GLY A 84 10.05 -23.20 4.04
C GLY A 84 9.84 -21.72 4.35
N SER A 85 10.31 -20.88 3.44
CA SER A 85 10.24 -19.40 3.52
C SER A 85 9.37 -18.79 2.43
N THR A 86 8.72 -19.63 1.62
CA THR A 86 8.06 -19.24 0.39
C THR A 86 6.75 -19.98 0.23
N LEU A 87 5.71 -19.26 -0.19
CA LEU A 87 4.43 -19.85 -0.55
C LEU A 87 4.53 -20.57 -1.91
N THR A 88 4.05 -21.81 -1.97
CA THR A 88 3.91 -22.57 -3.22
C THR A 88 2.60 -22.25 -3.93
N SER A 89 2.51 -22.52 -5.25
CA SER A 89 1.26 -22.37 -6.00
C SER A 89 0.11 -23.21 -5.43
N LYS A 90 0.41 -24.44 -4.97
CA LYS A 90 -0.59 -25.30 -4.31
C LYS A 90 -1.13 -24.68 -3.02
N GLN A 91 -0.26 -24.07 -2.21
CA GLN A 91 -0.67 -23.37 -0.98
C GLN A 91 -1.46 -22.09 -1.30
N LEU A 92 -1.14 -21.38 -2.38
CA LEU A 92 -1.92 -20.23 -2.83
C LEU A 92 -3.35 -20.65 -3.26
N GLU A 93 -3.48 -21.73 -4.03
CA GLU A 93 -4.81 -22.25 -4.40
C GLU A 93 -5.59 -22.76 -3.19
N LEU A 94 -4.90 -23.41 -2.24
CA LEU A 94 -5.49 -23.76 -0.95
C LEU A 94 -6.00 -22.52 -0.19
N ALA A 95 -5.21 -21.45 -0.11
CA ALA A 95 -5.62 -20.20 0.54
C ALA A 95 -6.86 -19.58 -0.10
N LYS A 96 -6.93 -19.56 -1.43
CA LYS A 96 -8.12 -19.11 -2.16
C LYS A 96 -9.34 -19.99 -1.86
N SER A 97 -9.16 -21.31 -1.80
CA SER A 97 -10.24 -22.25 -1.47
C SER A 97 -10.75 -22.07 -0.05
N VAL A 98 -9.84 -21.97 0.93
CA VAL A 98 -10.17 -21.74 2.34
C VAL A 98 -10.91 -20.42 2.51
N ASN A 99 -10.47 -19.34 1.85
CA ASN A 99 -11.15 -18.06 1.92
C ASN A 99 -12.63 -18.17 1.49
N ARG A 100 -12.89 -18.82 0.34
CA ARG A 100 -14.24 -19.02 -0.16
C ARG A 100 -15.08 -19.93 0.73
N ALA A 101 -14.51 -21.01 1.23
CA ALA A 101 -15.21 -21.96 2.09
C ALA A 101 -15.66 -21.30 3.39
N VAL A 102 -14.73 -20.64 4.10
CA VAL A 102 -15.04 -19.96 5.37
C VAL A 102 -16.08 -18.84 5.18
N ASN A 103 -15.92 -18.01 4.13
CA ASN A 103 -16.88 -16.94 3.84
C ASN A 103 -18.29 -17.46 3.50
N LYS A 104 -18.41 -18.70 3.03
CA LYS A 104 -19.69 -19.33 2.70
C LYS A 104 -20.31 -20.00 3.93
N GLU A 105 -19.50 -20.65 4.74
CA GLU A 105 -19.95 -21.51 5.84
C GLU A 105 -20.26 -20.75 7.12
N VAL A 106 -19.53 -19.65 7.38
CA VAL A 106 -19.67 -18.90 8.63
C VAL A 106 -20.63 -17.73 8.45
N ARG A 107 -21.70 -17.71 9.25
CA ARG A 107 -22.60 -16.57 9.35
C ARG A 107 -21.93 -15.43 10.11
N GLU A 108 -22.07 -14.20 9.61
CA GLU A 108 -21.57 -13.02 10.32
C GLU A 108 -22.47 -12.66 11.53
N ILE A 109 -21.85 -12.51 12.70
CA ILE A 109 -22.49 -12.04 13.92
C ILE A 109 -21.47 -11.30 14.78
N GLU A 110 -21.81 -10.06 15.15
CA GLU A 110 -20.96 -9.22 15.99
C GLU A 110 -20.83 -9.79 17.40
N ASP A 111 -19.64 -9.64 17.97
CA ASP A 111 -19.32 -10.05 19.34
C ASP A 111 -20.26 -9.48 20.41
N LEU A 112 -20.74 -8.25 20.24
CA LEU A 112 -21.68 -7.66 21.19
C LEU A 112 -22.98 -8.48 21.25
N ARG A 113 -23.45 -8.99 20.12
CA ARG A 113 -24.66 -9.84 20.06
C ARG A 113 -24.40 -11.28 20.48
N GLN A 114 -23.17 -11.76 20.31
CA GLN A 114 -22.83 -13.14 20.63
C GLN A 114 -22.43 -13.32 22.11
N TYR A 115 -21.62 -12.40 22.63
CA TYR A 115 -20.95 -12.50 23.92
C TYR A 115 -21.19 -11.30 24.86
N GLY A 116 -21.85 -10.23 24.41
CA GLY A 116 -22.03 -9.01 25.21
C GLY A 116 -20.74 -8.21 25.41
N LYS A 117 -19.76 -8.36 24.51
CA LYS A 117 -18.47 -7.67 24.54
C LYS A 117 -18.26 -6.90 23.26
N GLU A 118 -17.57 -5.76 23.33
CA GLU A 118 -17.22 -5.00 22.12
C GLU A 118 -16.21 -5.73 21.24
N GLU A 119 -15.37 -6.59 21.83
CA GLU A 119 -14.26 -7.25 21.16
C GLU A 119 -13.85 -8.53 21.93
N TYR A 120 -13.92 -9.69 21.29
CA TYR A 120 -13.68 -11.02 21.86
C TYR A 120 -13.23 -12.05 20.80
N TRP A 121 -11.92 -12.07 20.53
CA TRP A 121 -11.37 -12.96 19.50
C TRP A 121 -11.52 -14.43 19.89
N ALA A 122 -12.20 -15.21 19.05
CA ALA A 122 -12.42 -16.63 19.22
C ALA A 122 -12.36 -17.36 17.86
N LEU A 123 -12.67 -18.67 17.87
CA LEU A 123 -13.07 -19.32 16.63
C LEU A 123 -14.59 -19.15 16.50
N PRO A 124 -15.14 -19.10 15.27
CA PRO A 124 -16.58 -18.97 15.08
C PRO A 124 -17.35 -20.03 15.88
N SER A 125 -18.43 -19.62 16.53
CA SER A 125 -19.35 -20.52 17.23
C SER A 125 -20.38 -21.11 16.26
N TYR A 126 -21.28 -21.97 16.75
CA TYR A 126 -22.42 -22.44 15.97
C TYR A 126 -23.32 -21.29 15.48
N ARG A 127 -23.29 -20.13 16.15
CA ARG A 127 -24.05 -18.94 15.75
C ARG A 127 -23.33 -18.13 14.67
N GLY A 128 -22.02 -18.35 14.49
CA GLY A 128 -21.17 -17.57 13.61
C GLY A 128 -20.01 -16.89 14.35
N GLY A 129 -19.43 -15.91 13.67
CA GLY A 129 -18.43 -14.98 14.19
C GLY A 129 -18.33 -13.77 13.26
N ASP A 130 -17.52 -12.79 13.61
CA ASP A 130 -17.22 -11.62 12.79
C ASP A 130 -15.77 -11.67 12.25
N CYS A 131 -15.16 -10.52 11.95
CA CYS A 131 -14.02 -10.47 11.05
C CYS A 131 -12.79 -11.21 11.57
N GLU A 132 -12.45 -11.03 12.85
CA GLU A 132 -11.35 -11.68 13.54
C GLU A 132 -11.57 -13.18 13.69
N ASP A 133 -12.80 -13.61 13.94
CA ASP A 133 -13.16 -15.02 14.12
C ASP A 133 -12.96 -15.77 12.79
N LEU A 134 -13.43 -15.17 11.69
CA LEU A 134 -13.21 -15.71 10.34
C LEU A 134 -11.72 -15.70 9.97
N VAL A 135 -10.96 -14.68 10.37
CA VAL A 135 -9.50 -14.65 10.17
C VAL A 135 -8.81 -15.79 10.92
N LEU A 136 -9.20 -16.03 12.17
CA LEU A 136 -8.65 -17.10 12.99
C LEU A 136 -8.97 -18.47 12.39
N LEU A 137 -10.21 -18.69 11.94
CA LEU A 137 -10.56 -19.95 11.29
C LEU A 137 -9.77 -20.18 9.99
N LYS A 138 -9.64 -19.16 9.13
CA LYS A 138 -8.83 -19.25 7.91
C LYS A 138 -7.38 -19.57 8.23
N LYS A 139 -6.78 -18.88 9.21
CA LYS A 139 -5.39 -19.11 9.62
C LYS A 139 -5.21 -20.52 10.17
N LYS A 140 -6.09 -20.97 11.05
CA LYS A 140 -6.08 -22.34 11.60
C LYS A 140 -6.08 -23.38 10.48
N MET A 141 -7.05 -23.29 9.58
CA MET A 141 -7.22 -24.24 8.47
C MET A 141 -6.00 -24.31 7.55
N LEU A 142 -5.32 -23.18 7.34
CA LEU A 142 -4.11 -23.11 6.51
C LEU A 142 -2.88 -23.66 7.23
N VAL A 143 -2.70 -23.34 8.52
CA VAL A 143 -1.63 -23.89 9.34
C VAL A 143 -1.73 -25.42 9.45
N GLU A 144 -2.93 -25.95 9.75
CA GLU A 144 -3.20 -27.39 9.84
C GLU A 144 -2.93 -28.13 8.52
N ARG A 145 -2.99 -27.41 7.40
CA ARG A 145 -2.72 -27.93 6.05
C ARG A 145 -1.31 -27.60 5.54
N GLY A 146 -0.41 -27.22 6.45
CA GLY A 146 1.02 -27.08 6.18
C GLY A 146 1.43 -25.78 5.50
N VAL A 147 0.60 -24.73 5.52
CA VAL A 147 1.05 -23.39 5.15
C VAL A 147 1.88 -22.82 6.30
N PRO A 148 3.14 -22.38 6.08
CA PRO A 148 3.98 -21.86 7.14
C PRO A 148 3.34 -20.67 7.87
N SER A 149 3.24 -20.73 9.20
CA SER A 149 2.49 -19.74 9.98
C SER A 149 3.08 -18.32 9.87
N LYS A 150 4.39 -18.20 9.64
CA LYS A 150 5.07 -16.91 9.39
C LYS A 150 4.66 -16.21 8.09
N LEU A 151 3.97 -16.91 7.19
CA LEU A 151 3.39 -16.33 5.97
C LEU A 151 1.92 -15.94 6.16
N LEU A 152 1.33 -16.22 7.32
CA LEU A 152 -0.08 -16.01 7.66
C LEU A 152 -0.18 -15.01 8.81
N LEU A 153 -0.21 -13.74 8.47
CA LEU A 153 -0.14 -12.63 9.43
C LEU A 153 -1.52 -12.00 9.61
N ILE A 154 -1.95 -11.81 10.85
CA ILE A 154 -3.19 -11.08 11.11
C ILE A 154 -2.92 -9.58 11.03
N ALA A 155 -3.81 -8.83 10.39
CA ALA A 155 -3.76 -7.37 10.33
C ALA A 155 -5.05 -6.73 10.81
N THR A 156 -4.94 -5.60 11.50
CA THR A 156 -6.07 -4.70 11.76
C THR A 156 -6.02 -3.54 10.78
N VAL A 157 -7.15 -3.22 10.17
CA VAL A 157 -7.27 -2.23 9.10
C VAL A 157 -8.46 -1.31 9.34
N LEU A 158 -8.50 -0.21 8.61
CA LEU A 158 -9.75 0.47 8.28
C LEU A 158 -10.19 0.04 6.89
N ASP A 159 -11.43 -0.41 6.76
CA ASP A 159 -12.01 -0.77 5.48
C ASP A 159 -12.27 0.47 4.59
N ARG A 160 -12.87 0.27 3.41
CA ARG A 160 -13.19 1.37 2.48
C ARG A 160 -14.22 2.36 3.01
N LYS A 161 -14.95 2.01 4.07
CA LYS A 161 -15.92 2.85 4.79
C LYS A 161 -15.35 3.38 6.11
N LEU A 162 -14.04 3.22 6.32
CA LEU A 162 -13.30 3.61 7.52
C LEU A 162 -13.74 2.89 8.81
N LYS A 163 -14.35 1.71 8.68
CA LYS A 163 -14.69 0.87 9.82
C LYS A 163 -13.50 0.00 10.22
N SER A 164 -13.34 -0.22 11.52
CA SER A 164 -12.37 -1.19 12.05
C SER A 164 -12.68 -2.57 11.47
N HIS A 165 -11.64 -3.28 11.03
CA HIS A 165 -11.77 -4.59 10.40
C HIS A 165 -10.51 -5.42 10.61
N ALA A 166 -10.64 -6.73 10.65
CA ALA A 166 -9.53 -7.68 10.70
C ALA A 166 -9.43 -8.48 9.40
N VAL A 167 -8.21 -8.69 8.92
CA VAL A 167 -7.94 -9.50 7.72
C VAL A 167 -6.75 -10.42 7.92
N LEU A 168 -6.69 -11.48 7.11
CA LEU A 168 -5.55 -12.38 7.06
C LEU A 168 -4.66 -12.00 5.88
N VAL A 169 -3.43 -11.61 6.17
CA VAL A 169 -2.39 -11.33 5.18
C VAL A 169 -1.64 -12.61 4.88
N LEU A 170 -1.59 -12.96 3.59
CA LEU A 170 -0.81 -14.06 3.04
C LEU A 170 0.43 -13.52 2.33
N ARG A 171 1.61 -13.72 2.92
CA ARG A 171 2.88 -13.26 2.35
C ARG A 171 3.39 -14.23 1.28
N THR A 172 3.60 -13.70 0.08
CA THR A 172 4.14 -14.45 -1.06
C THR A 172 5.53 -13.93 -1.45
N LYS A 173 6.15 -14.50 -2.49
CA LYS A 173 7.39 -13.95 -3.07
C LYS A 173 7.19 -12.62 -3.80
N SER A 174 5.99 -12.38 -4.33
CA SER A 174 5.69 -11.22 -5.18
C SER A 174 4.95 -10.10 -4.45
N GLY A 175 4.65 -10.28 -3.17
CA GLY A 175 3.93 -9.29 -2.36
C GLY A 175 2.98 -9.91 -1.35
N ASP A 176 2.30 -9.03 -0.61
CA ASP A 176 1.28 -9.41 0.36
C ASP A 176 -0.10 -9.46 -0.27
N LEU A 177 -0.78 -10.59 -0.08
CA LEU A 177 -2.17 -10.81 -0.47
C LEU A 177 -3.09 -10.77 0.75
N VAL A 178 -4.37 -10.53 0.54
CA VAL A 178 -5.37 -10.39 1.59
C VAL A 178 -6.49 -11.40 1.39
N LEU A 179 -6.76 -12.18 2.44
CA LEU A 179 -7.93 -13.02 2.61
C LEU A 179 -8.88 -12.28 3.56
N ASP A 180 -10.11 -12.06 3.10
CA ASP A 180 -11.10 -11.18 3.72
C ASP A 180 -12.48 -11.84 3.70
N ASN A 181 -13.32 -11.60 4.71
CA ASN A 181 -14.72 -12.01 4.71
C ASN A 181 -15.62 -11.13 3.85
N LEU A 182 -15.25 -9.85 3.64
CA LEU A 182 -16.02 -8.93 2.80
C LEU A 182 -15.93 -9.26 1.30
N THR A 183 -15.03 -10.17 0.89
CA THR A 183 -14.93 -10.63 -0.49
C THR A 183 -14.30 -12.02 -0.62
N ASN A 184 -14.80 -12.80 -1.58
CA ASN A 184 -14.24 -14.11 -1.92
C ASN A 184 -12.93 -14.02 -2.73
N LYS A 185 -12.60 -12.85 -3.29
CA LYS A 185 -11.38 -12.65 -4.07
C LYS A 185 -10.20 -12.41 -3.13
N VAL A 186 -9.16 -13.23 -3.25
CA VAL A 186 -7.85 -12.93 -2.65
C VAL A 186 -7.18 -11.87 -3.52
N LYS A 187 -6.81 -10.73 -2.92
CA LYS A 187 -6.30 -9.55 -3.62
C LYS A 187 -4.93 -9.13 -3.12
N PRO A 188 -4.08 -8.51 -3.95
CA PRO A 188 -2.96 -7.71 -3.46
C PRO A 188 -3.44 -6.67 -2.45
N TRP A 189 -2.66 -6.44 -1.39
CA TRP A 189 -3.08 -5.57 -0.29
C TRP A 189 -3.44 -4.15 -0.73
N LYS A 190 -2.77 -3.62 -1.76
CA LYS A 190 -3.06 -2.30 -2.32
C LYS A 190 -4.41 -2.21 -3.03
N GLU A 191 -4.84 -3.31 -3.65
CA GLU A 191 -6.11 -3.37 -4.39
C GLU A 191 -7.33 -3.52 -3.47
N THR A 192 -7.13 -3.70 -2.17
CA THR A 192 -8.25 -3.67 -1.21
C THR A 192 -8.77 -2.26 -0.98
N GLY A 193 -7.89 -1.25 -1.13
CA GLY A 193 -8.18 0.13 -0.76
C GLY A 193 -8.25 0.37 0.76
N TYR A 194 -7.78 -0.58 1.57
CA TYR A 194 -7.79 -0.48 3.03
C TYR A 194 -6.61 0.32 3.57
N THR A 195 -6.79 0.85 4.77
CA THR A 195 -5.72 1.49 5.54
C THR A 195 -5.20 0.50 6.58
N PHE A 196 -3.99 -0.01 6.39
CA PHE A 196 -3.39 -1.00 7.28
C PHE A 196 -2.78 -0.33 8.50
N LEU A 197 -3.24 -0.68 9.69
CA LEU A 197 -2.83 -0.04 10.95
C LEU A 197 -1.74 -0.84 11.66
N LYS A 198 -2.01 -2.12 11.91
CA LYS A 198 -1.13 -3.04 12.63
C LYS A 198 -1.06 -4.39 11.94
N LEU A 199 0.07 -5.07 12.05
CA LEU A 199 0.33 -6.38 11.48
C LEU A 199 1.07 -7.26 12.49
N GLN A 200 0.71 -8.54 12.58
CA GLN A 200 1.52 -9.53 13.30
C GLN A 200 2.95 -9.57 12.74
N ASN A 201 3.93 -9.62 13.64
CA ASN A 201 5.32 -9.64 13.26
C ASN A 201 5.72 -11.04 12.73
N PRO A 202 6.20 -11.17 11.48
CA PRO A 202 6.53 -12.47 10.89
C PRO A 202 7.73 -13.18 11.54
N LYS A 203 8.53 -12.49 12.35
CA LYS A 203 9.64 -13.05 13.13
C LYS A 203 9.21 -13.49 14.54
N SER A 204 8.08 -12.98 15.03
CA SER A 204 7.52 -13.34 16.34
C SER A 204 6.02 -13.09 16.33
N LEU A 205 5.23 -14.15 16.10
CA LEU A 205 3.79 -14.04 15.85
C LEU A 205 2.96 -13.60 17.07
N SER A 206 3.55 -13.56 18.27
CA SER A 206 2.97 -12.95 19.46
C SER A 206 3.16 -11.42 19.53
N ARG A 207 3.99 -10.85 18.64
CA ARG A 207 4.32 -9.43 18.57
C ARG A 207 3.64 -8.78 17.37
N TRP A 208 3.48 -7.47 17.45
CA TRP A 208 2.78 -6.66 16.47
C TRP A 208 3.58 -5.41 16.14
N ASP A 209 3.52 -5.00 14.88
CA ASP A 209 4.13 -3.77 14.39
C ASP A 209 3.06 -2.84 13.80
N ALA A 210 3.28 -1.52 13.93
CA ALA A 210 2.57 -0.54 13.14
C ALA A 210 3.02 -0.63 11.68
N VAL A 211 2.07 -0.52 10.75
CA VAL A 211 2.35 -0.45 9.31
C VAL A 211 2.01 0.94 8.77
N LEU A 212 0.80 1.44 9.04
CA LEU A 212 0.31 2.76 8.65
C LEU A 212 0.49 3.01 7.14
N ALA A 213 -0.16 2.19 6.30
CA ALA A 213 -0.03 2.26 4.84
C ALA A 213 -1.36 1.97 4.12
N GLY A 214 -1.49 2.47 2.88
CA GLY A 214 -2.67 2.29 2.04
C GLY A 214 -3.90 3.11 2.45
N GLY A 215 -4.92 3.07 1.59
CA GLY A 215 -6.21 3.73 1.83
C GLY A 215 -6.04 5.23 2.01
N VAL A 216 -6.42 5.74 3.20
CA VAL A 216 -6.33 7.17 3.53
C VAL A 216 -4.93 7.62 3.94
N ILE A 217 -4.00 6.67 4.14
CA ILE A 217 -2.60 6.96 4.42
C ILE A 217 -1.81 6.80 3.12
N SER A 218 -1.13 7.88 2.71
CA SER A 218 -0.25 7.84 1.54
C SER A 218 0.99 7.00 1.84
N ASP A 219 1.35 6.07 0.94
CA ASP A 219 2.56 5.21 0.99
C ASP A 219 3.90 5.97 0.97
N ARG A 220 3.90 7.30 1.19
CA ARG A 220 5.14 8.08 1.18
C ARG A 220 6.03 7.60 2.32
N PRO A 221 7.27 7.18 2.04
CA PRO A 221 8.29 7.13 3.07
C PRO A 221 8.35 8.54 3.65
N THR A 222 8.10 8.69 4.95
CA THR A 222 8.63 9.85 5.66
C THR A 222 10.14 9.73 5.54
N ALA A 223 10.71 10.38 4.52
CA ALA A 223 12.11 10.68 4.48
C ALA A 223 12.39 11.48 5.75
N SER A 224 12.97 10.81 6.75
CA SER A 224 13.61 11.51 7.85
C SER A 224 14.69 12.38 7.22
N ARG A 225 14.47 13.69 7.25
CA ARG A 225 15.58 14.64 7.31
C ARG A 225 16.28 14.48 8.66
#